data_AF-A0A8F6M4U4-F1
#
_entry.id   AF-A0A8F6M4U4-F1
#
_cell.length_a   1.000
_cell.length_b   1.000
_cell.length_c   1.000
_cell.angle_alpha   90.00
_cell.angle_beta   90.00
_cell.angle_gamma   90.00
#
_symmetry.space_group_name_H-M   'P 1'
#
loop_
_entity.id
_entity.type
_entity.pdbx_description
1 polymer ?
#
loop_
_entity_poly.entity_id
_entity_poly.type
_entity_poly.pdbx_seq_one_letter_code
_entity_poly.pdbx_strand_id
1 'polypeptide(L)' 'MNHIEIGQKVTLAQFENTIFTVTKVHPDGSFTVETILHGQQTLSYENVAREMLRQVPA' A
#
# COMPACT_ATOMS: atom_id res chain seq x y z
N MET A 1 8.40 -13.28 -9.26
CA MET A 1 8.07 -13.00 -7.84
C MET A 1 7.84 -11.50 -7.73
N ASN A 2 6.61 -11.09 -7.45
CA ASN A 2 6.19 -9.70 -7.50
C ASN A 2 6.76 -8.94 -6.30
N HIS A 3 7.94 -8.34 -6.47
CA HIS A 3 8.58 -7.47 -5.48
C HIS A 3 7.73 -6.20 -5.31
N ILE A 4 7.45 -5.80 -4.07
CA ILE A 4 6.83 -4.51 -3.76
C ILE A 4 7.90 -3.57 -3.23
N GLU A 5 7.97 -2.39 -3.82
CA GLU A 5 8.95 -1.35 -3.47
C GLU A 5 8.28 -0.03 -3.07
N ILE A 6 9.04 0.85 -2.42
CA ILE A 6 8.59 2.19 -2.05
C ILE A 6 8.27 2.98 -3.33
N GLY A 7 7.15 3.71 -3.32
CA GLY A 7 6.62 4.45 -4.45
C GLY A 7 5.67 3.63 -5.32
N GLN A 8 5.58 2.31 -5.13
CA GLN A 8 4.69 1.47 -5.90
C GLN A 8 3.22 1.66 -5.50
N LYS A 9 2.34 1.64 -6.50
CA LYS A 9 0.88 1.64 -6.32
C LYS A 9 0.36 0.23 -6.06
N VAL A 10 -0.43 0.09 -5.02
CA VAL A 10 -0.99 -1.17 -4.54
C VAL A 10 -2.43 -0.94 -4.07
N THR A 11 -3.23 -1.99 -4.07
CA THR A 11 -4.53 -1.99 -3.38
C THR A 11 -4.46 -2.92 -2.18
N LEU A 12 -5.23 -2.60 -1.15
CA LEU A 12 -5.46 -3.54 -0.06
C LEU A 12 -6.50 -4.57 -0.54
N ALA A 13 -6.33 -5.84 -0.18
CA ALA A 13 -7.27 -6.90 -0.52
C ALA A 13 -8.69 -6.64 0.01
N GLN A 14 -8.81 -5.85 1.08
CA GLN A 14 -10.10 -5.41 1.63
C GLN A 14 -10.66 -4.15 0.93
N PHE A 15 -9.82 -3.40 0.22
CA PHE A 15 -10.18 -2.13 -0.44
C PHE A 15 -9.68 -2.11 -1.88
N GLU A 16 -10.25 -2.98 -2.71
CA GLU A 16 -9.83 -3.15 -4.11
C GLU A 16 -10.04 -1.89 -4.97
N ASN A 17 -10.97 -1.02 -4.56
CA ASN A 17 -11.27 0.24 -5.25
C ASN A 17 -10.43 1.44 -4.77
N THR A 18 -9.50 1.24 -3.83
CA THR A 18 -8.68 2.32 -3.28
C THR A 18 -7.21 2.02 -3.53
N ILE A 19 -6.57 2.89 -4.31
CA ILE A 19 -5.15 2.80 -4.58
C ILE A 19 -4.38 3.48 -3.45
N PHE A 20 -3.44 2.75 -2.89
CA PHE A 20 -2.45 3.22 -1.94
C PHE A 20 -1.07 3.24 -2.59
N THR A 21 -0.18 4.05 -2.05
CA THR A 21 1.23 4.11 -2.43
C THR A 21 2.04 3.58 -1.27
N VAL A 22 2.98 2.67 -1.55
CA VAL A 22 3.90 2.17 -0.54
C VAL A 22 4.87 3.28 -0.18
N THR A 23 4.95 3.64 1.08
CA THR A 23 5.85 4.71 1.55
C THR A 23 6.99 4.18 2.41
N LYS A 24 6.85 2.95 2.94
CA LYS A 24 7.91 2.29 3.71
C LYS A 24 7.83 0.77 3.56
N VAL A 25 9.00 0.14 3.56
CA VAL A 25 9.16 -1.31 3.76
C VAL A 25 9.86 -1.50 5.09
N HIS A 26 9.24 -2.24 6.01
CA HIS A 26 9.82 -2.51 7.32
C HIS A 26 10.74 -3.74 7.25
N PRO A 27 11.74 -3.83 8.15
CA PRO A 27 12.66 -4.98 8.17
C PRO A 27 11.98 -6.32 8.49
N ASP A 28 10.80 -6.29 9.13
CA ASP A 28 9.96 -7.46 9.38
C ASP A 28 9.22 -7.97 8.12
N GLY A 29 9.26 -7.22 7.02
CA GLY A 29 8.59 -7.56 5.76
C GLY A 29 7.16 -7.03 5.65
N SER A 30 6.68 -6.26 6.63
CA SER A 30 5.47 -5.45 6.53
C SER A 30 5.72 -4.13 5.79
N PHE A 31 4.64 -3.47 5.38
CA PHE A 31 4.67 -2.26 4.57
C PHE A 31 3.85 -1.15 5.20
N THR A 32 4.32 0.08 5.05
CA THR A 32 3.49 1.27 5.21
C THR A 32 2.93 1.68 3.86
N VAL A 33 1.61 1.86 3.79
CA VAL A 33 0.92 2.34 2.59
C VAL A 33 0.05 3.54 2.90
N GLU A 34 0.02 4.50 1.99
CA GLU A 34 -0.68 5.77 2.16
C GLU A 34 -1.54 6.11 0.95
N THR A 35 -2.68 6.75 1.19
CA THR A 35 -3.52 7.30 0.13
C THR A 35 -4.11 8.63 0.56
N ILE A 36 -4.37 9.50 -0.41
CA ILE A 36 -4.98 10.81 -0.20
C ILE A 36 -6.43 10.70 -0.60
N LEU A 37 -7.33 10.87 0.37
CA LEU A 37 -8.77 10.96 0.12
C LEU A 37 -9.18 12.38 -0.27
N HIS A 38 -10.35 12.48 -0.88
CA HIS A 38 -10.99 13.75 -1.21
C HIS A 38 -11.10 14.63 0.05
N GLY A 39 -10.49 15.81 0.03
CA GLY A 39 -10.48 16.74 1.16
C GLY A 39 -9.19 16.75 2.00
N GLN A 40 -8.04 16.34 1.43
CA GLN A 40 -6.70 16.37 2.07
C GLN A 40 -6.54 15.43 3.28
N GLN A 41 -7.45 14.48 3.49
CA GLN A 41 -7.24 13.46 4.51
C GLN A 41 -6.31 12.38 3.96
N THR A 42 -5.18 12.17 4.62
CA THR A 42 -4.29 11.03 4.35
C THR A 42 -4.71 9.85 5.20
N LEU A 43 -4.99 8.71 4.55
CA LEU A 43 -5.09 7.43 5.23
C LEU A 43 -3.74 6.72 5.14
N SER A 44 -3.19 6.35 6.28
CA SER A 44 -1.92 5.63 6.39
C SER A 44 -2.10 4.35 7.20
N TYR A 45 -1.54 3.26 6.71
CA TYR A 45 -1.52 1.97 7.39
C TYR A 45 -0.08 1.49 7.47
N GLU A 46 0.47 1.36 8.68
CA GLU A 46 1.91 1.10 8.88
C GLU A 46 2.29 -0.38 8.95
N ASN A 47 1.35 -1.27 9.28
CA ASN A 47 1.62 -2.69 9.53
C ASN A 47 0.85 -3.58 8.55
N VAL A 48 1.03 -3.34 7.25
CA VAL A 48 0.35 -4.12 6.21
C VAL A 48 1.23 -5.28 5.76
N ALA A 49 0.74 -6.50 5.89
CA ALA A 49 1.46 -7.68 5.40
C ALA A 49 1.41 -7.77 3.87
N ARG A 50 2.44 -8.39 3.25
CA ARG A 50 2.52 -8.60 1.80
C ARG A 50 1.26 -9.24 1.20
N GLU A 51 0.69 -10.21 1.91
CA GLU A 51 -0.49 -10.99 1.48
C GLU A 51 -1.76 -10.13 1.37
N MET A 52 -1.81 -9.03 2.12
CA MET A 52 -2.90 -8.07 2.07
C MET A 52 -2.78 -7.09 0.90
N LEU A 53 -1.64 -7.08 0.20
CA LEU A 53 -1.36 -6.15 -0.89
C LEU A 53 -1.50 -6.82 -2.25
N ARG A 54 -2.31 -6.22 -3.12
CA ARG A 54 -2.38 -6.55 -4.54
C ARG A 54 -1.64 -5.49 -5.34
N GLN A 55 -0.82 -5.93 -6.28
CA GLN A 55 -0.18 -4.98 -7.20
C GLN A 55 -1.19 -4.51 -8.23
N VAL A 56 -1.21 -3.21 -8.47
CA VAL A 56 -1.96 -2.63 -9.57
C VAL A 56 -1.06 -2.70 -10.81
N PRO A 57 -1.55 -3.19 -11.97
CA PRO A 57 -0.79 -3.11 -13.21
C PRO A 57 -0.44 -1.64 -13.52
N ALA A 58 0.77 -1.41 -14.02
CA ALA A 58 1.26 -0.10 -14.42
C ALA A 58 0.50 0.46 -15.62
#